data_AF-A0AAN8TDL7-F1
#
_entry.id   AF-A0AAN8TDL7-F1
#
_cell.length_a   1.000
_cell.length_b   1.000
_cell.length_c   1.000
_cell.angle_alpha   90.00
_cell.angle_beta   90.00
_cell.angle_gamma   90.00
#
_symmetry.space_group_name_H-M   'P 1'
#
loop_
_entity.id
_entity.type
_entity.pdbx_description
1 polymer ?
#
loop_
_entity_poly.entity_id
_entity_poly.type
_entity_poly.pdbx_seq_one_letter_code
_entity_poly.pdbx_strand_id
1 'polypeptide(L)'
;MQLSFDNLPHCLKPCLLYMGKFPEDTKITASKLISVWTAEGIVQNIESAEDYLMDLISRNVVMVSKRSYNGKVKICQVHDVVRHFCLERSRKFYAGGEGAC
;
A
#
# COMPACT_ATOMS: atom_id res chain seq x y z
N MET A 1 -3.98 9.86 -10.75
CA MET A 1 -3.67 8.66 -9.93
C MET A 1 -4.09 7.36 -10.58
N GLN A 2 -5.20 7.30 -11.33
CA GLN A 2 -5.61 6.08 -12.02
C GLN A 2 -4.49 5.51 -12.93
N LEU A 3 -3.82 6.36 -13.72
CA LEU A 3 -2.66 5.95 -14.53
C LEU A 3 -1.49 5.39 -13.71
N SER A 4 -1.19 5.95 -12.53
CA SER A 4 -0.12 5.46 -11.64
C SER A 4 -0.48 4.12 -11.00
N PHE A 5 -1.77 3.90 -10.72
CA PHE A 5 -2.29 2.64 -10.17
C PHE A 5 -2.40 1.54 -11.25
N ASP A 6 -2.83 1.89 -12.46
CA ASP A 6 -2.99 0.93 -13.56
C ASP A 6 -1.61 0.43 -14.03
N ASN A 7 -0.60 1.31 -14.00
CA ASN A 7 0.81 0.99 -14.25
C ASN A 7 1.54 0.38 -13.05
N LEU A 8 0.83 0.13 -11.94
CA LEU A 8 1.40 -0.57 -10.80
C LEU A 8 1.48 -2.07 -11.15
N PRO A 9 2.63 -2.73 -10.93
CA PRO A 9 2.74 -4.18 -11.02
C PRO A 9 1.60 -4.86 -10.26
N HIS A 10 1.08 -5.95 -10.81
CA HIS A 10 -0.04 -6.70 -10.21
C HIS A 10 0.25 -7.13 -8.76
N CYS A 11 1.51 -7.39 -8.44
CA CYS A 11 1.96 -7.74 -7.09
C CYS A 11 1.90 -6.58 -6.08
N LEU A 12 1.98 -5.32 -6.52
CA LEU A 12 1.91 -4.15 -5.63
C LEU A 12 0.46 -3.71 -5.35
N LYS A 13 -0.49 -4.07 -6.21
CA LYS A 13 -1.91 -3.67 -6.07
C LYS A 13 -2.52 -4.17 -4.74
N PRO A 14 -2.34 -5.43 -4.31
CA PRO A 14 -2.83 -5.91 -3.01
C PRO A 14 -2.24 -5.15 -1.81
N CYS A 15 -0.93 -4.88 -1.82
CA CYS A 15 -0.25 -4.12 -0.77
C CYS A 15 -0.85 -2.72 -0.61
N LEU A 16 -1.08 -2.05 -1.73
CA LEU A 16 -1.68 -0.74 -1.79
C LEU A 16 -3.14 -0.72 -1.32
N LEU A 17 -3.94 -1.69 -1.77
CA LEU A 17 -5.34 -1.83 -1.35
C LEU A 17 -5.45 -2.09 0.15
N TYR A 18 -4.55 -2.89 0.71
CA TYR A 18 -4.47 -3.10 2.16
C TYR A 18 -4.21 -1.78 2.88
N MET A 19 -3.24 -0.99 2.41
CA MET A 19 -2.93 0.30 2.99
C MET A 19 -4.09 1.32 2.87
N GLY A 20 -4.88 1.25 1.80
CA GLY A 20 -6.07 2.10 1.62
C GLY A 20 -7.18 1.89 2.66
N LYS A 21 -7.13 0.80 3.45
CA LYS A 21 -8.09 0.54 4.54
C LYS A 21 -7.84 1.39 5.78
N PHE A 22 -6.63 1.93 5.95
CA PHE A 22 -6.33 2.73 7.13
C PHE A 22 -7.03 4.10 7.07
N PRO A 23 -7.38 4.69 8.23
CA PRO A 23 -7.85 6.07 8.32
C PRO A 23 -6.85 7.05 7.70
N GLU A 24 -7.34 8.22 7.34
CA GLU A 24 -6.50 9.34 6.91
C GLU A 24 -5.44 9.65 7.97
N ASP A 25 -4.26 10.08 7.54
CA ASP A 25 -3.13 10.40 8.42
C ASP A 25 -2.62 9.28 9.34
N THR A 26 -3.02 8.03 9.08
CA THR A 26 -2.54 6.90 9.89
C THR A 26 -1.05 6.69 9.66
N LYS A 27 -0.27 6.92 10.71
CA LYS A 27 1.16 6.63 10.77
C LYS A 27 1.39 5.17 11.12
N ILE A 28 1.95 4.42 10.19
CA ILE A 28 2.19 2.98 10.33
C ILE A 28 3.69 2.74 10.37
N THR A 29 4.16 1.91 11.28
CA THR A 29 5.57 1.50 11.28
C THR A 29 5.84 0.55 10.13
N ALA A 30 6.95 0.75 9.42
CA ALA A 30 7.31 -0.10 8.28
C ALA A 30 7.39 -1.58 8.66
N SER A 31 7.98 -1.88 9.83
CA SER A 31 8.07 -3.25 10.36
C SER A 31 6.71 -3.90 10.60
N LYS A 32 5.72 -3.15 11.11
CA LYS A 32 4.37 -3.66 11.32
C LYS A 32 3.69 -3.93 9.99
N LEU A 33 3.85 -3.03 9.02
CA LEU A 33 3.25 -3.19 7.69
C LEU A 33 3.79 -4.44 6.98
N ILE A 34 5.11 -4.62 6.95
CA ILE A 34 5.79 -5.78 6.38
C ILE A 34 5.34 -7.08 7.05
N SER A 35 5.30 -7.09 8.38
CA SER A 35 4.84 -8.25 9.15
C SER A 35 3.41 -8.63 8.80
N VAL A 36 2.52 -7.66 8.64
CA VAL A 36 1.12 -7.90 8.29
C VAL A 36 0.97 -8.39 6.85
N TRP A 37 1.65 -7.76 5.88
CA TRP A 37 1.62 -8.25 4.51
C TRP A 37 2.10 -9.69 4.36
N THR A 38 3.12 -10.06 5.13
CA THR A 38 3.62 -11.44 5.15
C THR A 38 2.64 -12.38 5.83
N ALA A 39 2.06 -11.98 6.98
CA ALA A 39 1.10 -12.79 7.73
C ALA A 39 -0.23 -13.01 6.99
N GLU A 40 -0.68 -12.04 6.21
CA GLU A 40 -1.88 -12.11 5.37
C GLU A 40 -1.63 -12.85 4.04
N GLY A 41 -0.38 -13.28 3.76
CA GLY A 41 -0.01 -13.93 2.51
C GLY A 41 -0.05 -13.00 1.29
N ILE A 42 -0.07 -11.69 1.50
CA ILE A 42 -0.04 -10.68 0.43
C ILE A 42 1.32 -10.69 -0.26
N VAL A 43 2.38 -10.90 0.51
CA VAL A 43 3.76 -11.02 0.03
C VAL A 43 4.38 -12.30 0.58
N GLN A 44 5.17 -12.99 -0.24
CA GLN A 44 5.70 -14.33 0.10
C GLN A 44 6.73 -14.31 1.23
N ASN A 45 7.52 -13.24 1.37
CA ASN A 45 8.56 -13.13 2.38
C ASN A 45 8.82 -11.66 2.75
N ILE A 46 9.59 -11.47 3.82
CA ILE A 46 9.92 -10.16 4.39
C ILE A 46 10.74 -9.31 3.42
N GLU A 47 11.71 -9.89 2.72
CA GLU A 47 12.59 -9.19 1.78
C GLU A 47 11.79 -8.57 0.62
N SER A 48 10.93 -9.36 -0.02
CA SER A 48 10.02 -8.87 -1.06
C SER A 48 9.06 -7.80 -0.55
N ALA A 49 8.65 -7.87 0.73
CA ALA A 49 7.78 -6.86 1.33
C ALA A 49 8.51 -5.53 1.57
N GLU A 50 9.80 -5.57 1.92
CA GLU A 50 10.64 -4.37 2.00
C GLU A 50 10.79 -3.71 0.62
N ASP A 51 11.09 -4.50 -0.41
CA ASP A 51 11.22 -4.01 -1.78
C ASP A 51 9.91 -3.39 -2.29
N TYR A 52 8.78 -4.05 -2.04
CA TYR A 52 7.47 -3.54 -2.44
C TYR A 52 7.12 -2.23 -1.74
N LEU A 53 7.48 -2.08 -0.46
CA LEU A 53 7.31 -0.82 0.25
C LEU A 53 8.16 0.28 -0.37
N MET A 54 9.41 -0.01 -0.73
CA MET A 54 10.30 0.97 -1.38
C MET A 54 9.79 1.36 -2.77
N ASP A 55 9.27 0.42 -3.54
CA ASP A 55 8.65 0.68 -4.85
C ASP A 55 7.42 1.58 -4.75
N LEU A 56 6.56 1.32 -3.75
CA LEU A 56 5.39 2.16 -3.47
C LEU A 56 5.78 3.59 -3.07
N ILE A 57 6.89 3.72 -2.32
CA ILE A 57 7.46 5.03 -1.97
C ILE A 57 8.04 5.73 -3.20
N SER A 58 8.83 5.02 -4.01
CA SER A 58 9.46 5.55 -5.23
C SER A 58 8.42 6.06 -6.24
N ARG A 59 7.26 5.39 -6.30
CA ARG A 59 6.12 5.78 -7.14
C ARG A 59 5.23 6.87 -6.52
N ASN A 60 5.63 7.43 -5.37
CA ASN A 60 4.91 8.47 -4.63
C ASN A 60 3.47 8.07 -4.25
N VAL A 61 3.25 6.78 -4.00
CA VAL A 61 1.96 6.24 -3.57
C VAL A 61 1.88 6.16 -2.05
N VAL A 62 3.03 5.96 -1.41
CA VAL A 62 3.22 5.93 0.05
C VAL A 62 4.24 6.99 0.43
N MET A 63 3.91 7.80 1.44
CA MET A 63 4.83 8.78 2.00
C MET A 63 5.65 8.18 3.13
N VAL A 64 6.89 8.68 3.28
CA VAL A 64 7.73 8.41 4.45
C VAL A 64 7.58 9.54 5.45
N SER A 65 6.93 9.27 6.58
CA SER A 65 6.77 10.25 7.66
C SER A 65 7.99 10.32 8.59
N LYS A 66 8.77 9.23 8.70
CA LYS A 66 9.98 9.21 9.54
C LYS A 66 10.99 8.19 9.04
N ARG A 67 12.27 8.58 9.02
CA ARG A 67 13.43 7.69 8.83
C ARG A 67 14.23 7.57 10.13
N SER A 68 14.93 6.45 10.30
CA SER A 68 15.93 6.27 11.36
C SER A 68 17.26 6.94 10.97
N TYR A 69 18.19 7.04 11.92
CA TYR A 69 19.51 7.65 11.71
C TYR A 69 20.32 6.96 10.60
N ASN A 70 20.06 5.67 10.35
CA ASN A 70 20.68 4.88 9.28
C ASN A 70 19.92 4.96 7.93
N GLY A 71 18.98 5.90 7.78
CA GLY A 71 18.25 6.14 6.54
C GLY A 71 17.06 5.20 6.27
N LYS A 72 16.90 4.12 7.06
CA LYS A 72 15.77 3.18 6.90
C LYS A 72 14.42 3.83 7.21
N VAL A 73 13.39 3.41 6.50
CA VAL A 73 12.01 3.88 6.70
C VAL A 73 11.50 3.34 8.03
N LYS A 74 11.10 4.23 8.95
CA LYS A 74 10.56 3.86 10.26
C LYS A 74 9.04 3.98 10.29
N ILE A 75 8.52 5.06 9.73
CA ILE A 75 7.08 5.35 9.69
C ILE A 75 6.72 5.76 8.27
N CYS A 76 5.64 5.16 7.77
CA CYS A 76 5.04 5.45 6.48
C CYS A 76 3.55 5.78 6.65
N GLN A 77 3.00 6.45 5.64
CA GLN A 77 1.63 6.92 5.59
C GLN A 77 1.13 6.87 4.14
N VAL A 78 -0.15 6.59 3.94
CA VAL A 78 -0.78 6.66 2.62
C VAL A 78 -1.15 8.10 2.29
N HIS A 79 -0.89 8.54 1.06
CA HIS A 79 -1.41 9.82 0.58
C HIS A 79 -2.94 9.84 0.56
N ASP A 80 -3.57 10.94 0.97
CA ASP A 80 -5.03 11.05 1.05
C ASP A 80 -5.70 10.84 -0.31
N VAL A 81 -5.04 11.29 -1.38
CA VAL A 81 -5.50 11.10 -2.76
C VAL A 81 -5.45 9.62 -3.17
N VAL A 82 -4.44 8.86 -2.71
CA VAL A 82 -4.33 7.40 -2.94
C VAL A 82 -5.39 6.66 -2.13
N ARG A 83 -5.61 7.07 -0.89
CA ARG A 83 -6.65 6.51 -0.02
C ARG A 83 -8.03 6.74 -0.64
N HIS A 84 -8.32 7.96 -1.09
CA HIS A 84 -9.59 8.27 -1.76
C HIS A 84 -9.79 7.40 -3.01
N PHE A 85 -8.73 7.21 -3.79
CA PHE A 85 -8.74 6.32 -4.94
C PHE A 85 -9.03 4.85 -4.57
N CYS A 86 -8.38 4.31 -3.53
CA CYS A 86 -8.64 2.96 -3.03
C CYS A 86 -10.09 2.79 -2.54
N LEU A 87 -10.63 3.80 -1.83
CA LEU A 87 -12.03 3.81 -1.37
C LEU A 87 -13.02 3.85 -2.53
N GLU A 88 -12.74 4.62 -3.59
CA GLU A 88 -13.58 4.67 -4.78
C GLU A 88 -13.58 3.32 -5.52
N ARG A 89 -12.42 2.69 -5.68
CA ARG A 89 -12.33 1.33 -6.25
C ARG A 89 -13.07 0.31 -5.41
N SER A 90 -12.86 0.31 -4.09
CA SER A 90 -13.55 -0.60 -3.17
C SER A 90 -15.07 -0.47 -3.29
N ARG A 91 -15.61 0.75 -3.31
CA ARG A 91 -17.04 1.00 -3.54
C ARG A 91 -17.53 0.48 -4.90
N LYS A 92 -16.73 0.60 -5.96
CA LYS A 92 -17.08 0.04 -7.28
C LYS A 92 -17.16 -1.49 -7.26
N PHE A 93 -16.31 -2.17 -6.48
CA PHE A 93 -16.39 -3.63 -6.29
C PHE A 93 -17.63 -4.08 -5.47
N TYR A 94 -18.12 -3.25 -4.54
CA TYR A 94 -19.34 -3.56 -3.79
C TYR A 94 -20.63 -3.09 -4.46
N ALA A 95 -20.56 -2.11 -5.37
CA ALA A 95 -21.72 -1.61 -6.13
C ALA A 95 -21.89 -2.29 -7.49
N GLY A 96 -20.86 -2.98 -7.99
CA GLY A 96 -20.90 -3.76 -9.22
C GLY A 96 -20.64 -5.22 -8.92
N GLY A 97 -21.70 -5.97 -8.59
CA GLY A 97 -21.65 -7.43 -8.66
C GLY A 97 -21.53 -7.85 -10.10
N GLU A 98 -20.31 -7.95 -10.63
CA GLU A 98 -20.00 -8.72 -11.84
C GLU A 98 -18.58 -9.28 -11.75
N GLY A 99 -18.50 -10.61 -11.90
CA GLY A 99 -17.36 -11.25 -12.55
C GLY A 99 -16.26 -11.74 -11.65
N ALA A 100 -16.45 -12.95 -11.14
CA ALA A 100 -15.36 -13.87 -10.85
C ALA A 100 -14.42 -14.02 -12.06
N CYS A 101 -13.12 -14.18 -11.78
CA CYS A 101 -12.26 -15.09 -12.51
C CYS A 101 -11.65 -16.02 -11.46
#